data_AF-A0A6N2T9A8-F1
#
_entry.id   AF-A0A6N2T9A8-F1
#
_cell.length_a   1.000
_cell.length_b   1.000
_cell.length_c   1.000
_cell.angle_alpha   90.00
_cell.angle_beta   90.00
_cell.angle_gamma   90.00
#
_symmetry.space_group_name_H-M   'P 1'
#
loop_
_entity.id
_entity.type
_entity.pdbx_description
1 polymer ?
#
loop_
_entity_poly.entity_id
_entity_poly.type
_entity_poly.pdbx_seq_one_letter_code
_entity_poly.pdbx_strand_id
1 'polypeptide(L)'
;MISSSLIVNLFKSCESLKQWSLSPLIENDATYQQDLKDCTALEIRLEQLAIGSGQRMVISDYIACKNSLTAQYSNLSYLADFHDCIQVLALFQNSQQSLLDVLCAESTNTDNL
;
A
#
# COMPACT_ATOMS: atom_id res chain seq x y z
N MET A 1 15.13 -14.91 -17.21
CA MET A 1 15.50 -13.58 -16.68
C MET A 1 14.29 -12.67 -16.85
N ILE A 2 13.75 -12.15 -15.75
CA ILE A 2 12.66 -11.17 -15.82
C ILE A 2 13.28 -9.88 -16.40
N SER A 3 12.78 -9.42 -17.54
CA SER A 3 13.28 -8.19 -18.18
C SER A 3 13.08 -7.00 -17.24
N SER A 4 14.07 -6.11 -17.11
CA SER A 4 13.93 -4.85 -16.36
C SER A 4 12.74 -4.01 -16.85
N SER A 5 12.35 -4.13 -18.12
CA SER A 5 11.15 -3.46 -18.65
C SER A 5 9.84 -4.03 -18.07
N LEU A 6 9.78 -5.33 -17.78
CA LEU A 6 8.62 -5.96 -17.17
C LEU A 6 8.45 -5.50 -15.72
N ILE A 7 9.56 -5.42 -14.98
CA ILE A 7 9.57 -4.95 -13.58
C ILE A 7 9.14 -3.49 -13.51
N VAL A 8 9.70 -2.62 -14.35
CA VAL A 8 9.33 -1.19 -14.39
C VAL A 8 7.85 -1.01 -14.78
N ASN A 9 7.35 -1.78 -15.73
CA ASN A 9 5.94 -1.72 -16.13
C ASN A 9 5.02 -2.24 -15.02
N LEU A 10 5.40 -3.31 -14.33
CA LEU A 10 4.68 -3.83 -13.18
C LEU A 10 4.58 -2.78 -12.06
N PHE A 11 5.68 -2.11 -11.71
CA PHE A 11 5.68 -1.04 -10.70
C PHE A 11 4.75 0.12 -11.09
N LYS A 12 4.79 0.57 -12.35
CA LYS A 12 3.88 1.62 -12.84
C LYS A 12 2.41 1.20 -12.78
N SER A 13 2.12 -0.06 -13.09
CA SER A 13 0.78 -0.63 -12.94
C SER A 13 0.36 -0.71 -11.48
N CYS A 14 1.25 -1.06 -10.55
CA CYS A 14 0.97 -1.12 -9.12
C CYS A 14 0.61 0.25 -8.52
N GLU A 15 1.30 1.33 -8.91
CA GLU A 15 0.95 2.69 -8.49
C GLU A 15 -0.42 3.13 -9.00
N SER A 16 -0.74 2.80 -10.26
CA SER A 16 -2.07 3.10 -10.84
C SER A 16 -3.18 2.32 -10.12
N LEU A 17 -2.91 1.07 -9.75
CA LEU A 17 -3.83 0.23 -8.98
C LEU A 17 -4.00 0.74 -7.54
N LYS A 18 -2.91 1.21 -6.91
CA LYS A 18 -2.96 1.83 -5.58
C LYS A 18 -3.93 3.00 -5.60
N GLN A 19 -3.75 3.91 -6.53
CA GLN A 19 -4.59 5.10 -6.65
C GLN A 19 -6.06 4.73 -6.87
N TRP A 20 -6.33 3.80 -7.79
CA TRP A 20 -7.70 3.34 -8.07
C TRP A 20 -8.38 2.72 -6.86
N SER A 21 -7.64 1.92 -6.07
CA SER A 21 -8.17 1.24 -4.89
C SER A 21 -8.31 2.18 -3.69
N LEU A 22 -7.38 3.13 -3.55
CA LEU A 22 -7.29 4.02 -2.40
C LEU A 22 -8.29 5.18 -2.46
N SER A 23 -8.52 5.77 -3.64
CA SER A 23 -9.45 6.91 -3.80
C SER A 23 -10.83 6.67 -3.16
N PRO A 24 -11.56 5.58 -3.46
CA PRO A 24 -12.87 5.36 -2.86
C PRO A 24 -12.79 5.09 -1.35
N LEU A 25 -11.70 4.50 -0.85
CA LEU A 25 -11.53 4.29 0.60
C LEU A 25 -11.37 5.63 1.31
N ILE A 26 -10.53 6.52 0.77
CA ILE A 26 -10.34 7.88 1.29
C ILE A 26 -11.64 8.67 1.26
N GLU A 27 -12.37 8.64 0.14
CA GLU A 27 -13.62 9.40 -0.03
C GLU A 27 -14.71 8.97 0.96
N ASN A 28 -14.77 7.68 1.29
CA ASN A 28 -15.81 7.12 2.15
C ASN A 28 -15.43 7.02 3.63
N ASP A 29 -14.15 7.17 3.97
CA ASP A 29 -13.69 7.13 5.37
C ASP A 29 -13.95 8.47 6.07
N ALA A 30 -15.00 8.49 6.90
CA ALA A 30 -15.41 9.70 7.62
C ALA A 30 -14.35 10.22 8.59
N THR A 31 -13.55 9.34 9.19
CA THR A 31 -12.48 9.72 10.12
C THR A 31 -11.36 10.41 9.35
N TYR A 32 -10.92 9.83 8.23
CA TYR A 32 -9.92 10.44 7.35
C TYR A 32 -10.38 11.82 6.86
N GLN A 33 -11.63 11.94 6.41
CA GLN A 33 -12.17 13.21 5.92
C GLN A 33 -12.25 14.27 7.02
N GLN A 34 -12.54 13.88 8.26
CA GLN A 34 -12.52 14.80 9.40
C GLN A 34 -11.10 15.23 9.74
N ASP A 35 -10.16 14.29 9.82
CA ASP A 35 -8.75 14.58 10.09
C ASP A 35 -8.15 15.50 9.03
N LEU A 36 -8.50 15.32 7.75
CA LEU A 36 -8.08 16.18 6.64
C LEU A 36 -8.57 17.63 6.81
N LYS A 37 -9.83 17.81 7.23
CA LYS A 37 -10.39 19.13 7.53
C LYS A 37 -9.68 19.77 8.71
N ASP A 38 -9.42 19.01 9.76
CA ASP A 38 -8.74 19.49 10.97
C ASP A 38 -7.30 19.89 10.67
N CYS A 39 -6.57 19.11 9.86
CA CYS A 39 -5.23 19.46 9.38
C CYS A 39 -5.26 20.77 8.58
N THR A 40 -6.18 20.90 7.62
CA THR A 40 -6.33 22.12 6.81
C THR A 40 -6.62 23.34 7.69
N ALA A 41 -7.50 23.20 8.69
CA ALA A 41 -7.84 24.28 9.61
C ALA A 41 -6.64 24.68 10.51
N LEU A 42 -5.82 23.72 10.93
CA LEU A 42 -4.60 23.97 11.70
C LEU A 42 -3.53 24.68 10.87
N GLU A 43 -3.36 24.32 9.60
CA GLU A 43 -2.43 25.00 8.69
C GLU A 43 -2.81 26.48 8.51
N ILE A 44 -4.09 26.78 8.27
CA ILE A 44 -4.58 28.17 8.19
C ILE A 44 -4.30 28.94 9.48
N ARG A 45 -4.54 28.32 10.64
CA ARG A 45 -4.26 28.94 11.94
C ARG A 45 -2.77 29.20 12.15
N LEU A 46 -1.90 28.29 11.69
CA LEU A 46 -0.45 28.46 11.76
C LEU A 46 0.03 29.63 10.90
N GLU A 47 -0.56 29.84 9.73
CA GLU A 47 -0.28 31.01 8.89
C GLU A 47 -0.62 32.33 9.60
N GLN A 48 -1.75 32.35 10.31
CA GLN A 48 -2.25 33.52 11.05
C GLN A 48 -1.48 33.82 12.35
N LEU A 49 -0.68 32.87 12.86
CA LEU A 49 0.10 33.09 14.08
C LEU A 49 1.16 34.17 13.85
N ALA A 50 1.26 35.11 14.79
CA ALA A 50 2.29 36.15 14.83
C ALA A 50 3.64 35.57 15.31
N ILE A 51 4.24 34.69 14.51
CA ILE A 51 5.56 34.10 14.75
C ILE A 51 6.63 34.73 13.85
N GLY A 52 7.86 34.79 14.35
CA GLY A 52 9.00 35.31 13.58
C GLY A 52 9.32 34.46 12.36
N SER A 53 9.92 35.06 11.33
CA SER A 53 10.23 34.39 10.05
C SER A 53 11.09 33.13 10.22
N GLY A 54 12.12 33.18 11.08
CA GLY A 54 12.97 32.02 11.36
C GLY A 54 12.22 30.85 12.03
N GLN A 55 11.30 31.15 12.97
CA GLN A 55 10.46 30.13 13.59
C GLN A 55 9.50 29.53 12.58
N ARG A 56 8.90 30.37 11.74
CA ARG A 56 8.00 29.92 10.67
C ARG A 56 8.72 28.97 9.71
N MET A 57 9.93 29.32 9.28
CA MET A 57 10.75 28.48 8.41
C MET A 57 11.00 27.10 9.04
N VAL A 58 11.45 27.05 10.29
CA VAL A 58 11.70 25.77 10.99
C VAL A 58 10.43 24.91 11.09
N ILE A 59 9.29 25.52 11.41
CA ILE A 59 8.02 24.80 11.52
C ILE A 59 7.57 24.28 10.16
N SER A 60 7.62 25.11 9.12
CA SER A 60 7.25 24.73 7.74
C SER A 60 8.13 23.60 7.21
N ASP A 61 9.46 23.70 7.40
CA ASP A 61 10.41 22.68 6.98
C ASP A 61 10.19 21.36 7.73
N TYR A 62 9.90 21.43 9.04
CA TYR A 62 9.58 20.25 9.82
C TYR A 62 8.30 19.56 9.32
N ILE A 63 7.24 20.32 9.05
CA ILE A 63 5.97 19.78 8.52
C ILE A 63 6.22 19.15 7.14
N ALA A 64 6.92 19.84 6.24
CA ALA A 64 7.24 19.32 4.92
C ALA A 64 8.06 18.02 4.99
N CYS A 65 9.07 17.96 5.86
CA CYS A 65 9.88 16.78 6.09
C CYS A 65 9.04 15.61 6.66
N LYS A 66 8.17 15.88 7.64
CA LYS A 66 7.25 14.86 8.18
C LYS A 66 6.28 14.33 7.13
N ASN A 67 5.68 15.20 6.33
CA ASN A 67 4.76 14.80 5.26
C ASN A 67 5.48 13.96 4.20
N SER A 68 6.70 14.34 3.81
CA SER A 68 7.53 13.57 2.88
C SER A 68 7.88 12.19 3.44
N LEU A 69 8.28 12.11 4.71
CA LEU A 69 8.59 10.84 5.38
C LEU A 69 7.35 9.92 5.46
N THR A 70 6.19 10.47 5.84
CA THR A 70 4.92 9.73 5.88
C THR A 70 4.53 9.21 4.51
N ALA A 71 4.65 10.03 3.46
CA ALA A 71 4.38 9.60 2.08
C ALA A 71 5.32 8.47 1.64
N GLN A 72 6.61 8.58 1.96
CA GLN A 72 7.59 7.54 1.66
C GLN A 72 7.29 6.24 2.40
N TYR A 73 6.93 6.31 3.68
CA TYR A 73 6.52 5.15 4.47
C TYR A 73 5.27 4.47 3.86
N SER A 74 4.24 5.25 3.50
CA SER A 74 3.03 4.72 2.85
C SER A 74 3.33 4.00 1.54
N ASN A 75 4.25 4.52 0.73
CA ASN A 75 4.68 3.87 -0.52
C ASN A 75 5.42 2.56 -0.25
N LEU A 76 6.35 2.55 0.71
CA LEU A 76 7.08 1.34 1.08
C LEU A 76 6.15 0.28 1.71
N SER A 77 5.21 0.68 2.57
CA SER A 77 4.21 -0.22 3.16
C SER A 77 3.36 -0.86 2.08
N TYR A 78 2.84 -0.08 1.13
CA TYR A 78 2.05 -0.62 0.01
C TYR A 78 2.82 -1.68 -0.79
N LEU A 79 4.10 -1.44 -1.06
CA LEU A 79 4.95 -2.42 -1.74
C LEU A 79 5.21 -3.68 -0.90
N ALA A 80 5.40 -3.53 0.42
CA ALA A 80 5.54 -4.66 1.34
C ALA A 80 4.25 -5.48 1.40
N ASP A 81 3.11 -4.84 1.59
CA ASP A 81 1.79 -5.48 1.64
C ASP A 81 1.47 -6.23 0.33
N PHE A 82 1.81 -5.63 -0.81
CA PHE A 82 1.64 -6.27 -2.12
C PHE A 82 2.54 -7.50 -2.28
N HIS A 83 3.80 -7.39 -1.87
CA HIS A 83 4.75 -8.51 -1.86
C HIS A 83 4.24 -9.65 -0.97
N ASP A 84 3.76 -9.33 0.24
CA ASP A 84 3.25 -10.32 1.19
C ASP A 84 1.98 -11.00 0.66
N CYS A 85 1.09 -10.26 -0.01
CA CYS A 85 -0.06 -10.84 -0.71
C CYS A 85 0.36 -11.85 -1.78
N ILE A 86 1.39 -11.55 -2.58
CA ILE A 86 1.91 -12.50 -3.58
C ILE A 86 2.47 -13.75 -2.90
N GLN A 87 3.22 -13.60 -1.79
CA GLN A 87 3.75 -14.75 -1.06
C GLN A 87 2.64 -15.63 -0.51
N VAL A 88 1.60 -15.03 0.08
CA VAL A 88 0.41 -15.76 0.56
C VAL A 88 -0.27 -16.50 -0.59
N LEU A 89 -0.49 -15.85 -1.73
CA LEU A 89 -1.08 -16.49 -2.91
C LEU A 89 -0.24 -17.67 -3.44
N ALA A 90 1.09 -17.52 -3.46
CA ALA A 90 2.00 -18.59 -3.87
C ALA A 90 1.92 -19.80 -2.92
N LEU A 91 1.80 -19.56 -1.61
CA LEU A 91 1.58 -20.62 -0.62
C LEU A 91 0.25 -21.35 -0.86
N PHE A 92 -0.82 -20.64 -1.20
CA PHE A 92 -2.11 -21.24 -1.55
C PHE A 92 -2.05 -22.09 -2.83
N GLN A 93 -1.31 -21.67 -3.86
CA GLN A 93 -1.12 -22.47 -5.06
C GLN A 93 -0.35 -23.75 -4.78
N ASN A 94 0.73 -23.65 -4.00
CA ASN A 94 1.55 -24.81 -3.62
C ASN A 94 0.78 -25.81 -2.74
N SER A 95 -0.15 -25.34 -1.90
CA SER A 95 -1.00 -26.24 -1.11
C SER A 95 -2.08 -26.93 -1.94
N GLN A 96 -2.62 -26.27 -2.98
CA GLN A 96 -3.52 -26.90 -3.94
C GLN A 96 -2.85 -27.97 -4.81
N GLN A 97 -1.57 -27.81 -5.15
CA GLN A 97 -0.81 -28.83 -5.86
C GLN A 97 -0.75 -30.13 -5.03
N SER A 98 -0.54 -30.03 -3.71
CA SER A 98 -0.56 -31.22 -2.82
C SER A 98 -1.95 -31.87 -2.72
N LEU A 99 -3.03 -31.09 -2.83
CA LEU A 99 -4.41 -31.59 -2.78
C LEU A 99 -4.79 -32.31 -4.09
N LEU A 100 -4.36 -31.78 -5.24
CA LEU A 100 -4.51 -32.46 -6.54
C LEU A 100 -3.67 -33.74 -6.60
N ASP A 101 -2.47 -33.75 -6.03
CA ASP A 101 -1.61 -34.94 -5.99
C ASP A 101 -2.21 -36.04 -5.09
N VAL A 102 -2.84 -35.68 -3.97
CA VAL A 102 -3.57 -36.63 -3.09
C VAL A 102 -4.83 -37.18 -3.76
N LEU A 103 -5.63 -36.32 -4.41
CA LEU A 103 -6.84 -36.74 -5.13
C LEU A 103 -6.52 -37.61 -6.35
N CYS A 104 -5.41 -37.35 -7.06
CA CYS A 104 -4.95 -38.19 -8.16
C CYS A 104 -4.35 -39.53 -7.68
N ALA A 105 -3.78 -39.59 -6.47
CA ALA A 105 -3.27 -40.83 -5.88
C ALA A 105 -4.42 -41.77 -5.47
N GLU A 106 -5.53 -41.24 -4.94
CA GLU A 106 -6.70 -42.02 -4.56
C GLU A 106 -7.42 -42.66 -5.76
N SER A 107 -7.41 -42.04 -6.95
CA SER A 107 -8.04 -42.61 -8.14
C SER A 107 -7.28 -43.79 -8.76
N THR A 108 -6.04 -44.04 -8.37
CA THR A 108 -5.23 -45.18 -8.88
C THR A 108 -5.36 -46.45 -8.03
N ASN A 109 -6.00 -46.37 -6.87
CA ASN A 109 -6.10 -47.48 -5.91
C ASN A 109 -7.45 -48.24 -6.01
N THR A 110 -8.40 -47.77 -6.81
CA THR A 110 -9.72 -48.39 -7.01
C THR A 110 -9.80 -49.33 -8.21
N ASP A 111 -8.74 -49.44 -9.02
CA ASP A 111 -8.71 -50.31 -10.21
C ASP A 111 -8.09 -51.70 -9.95
N ASN A 112 -7.75 -52.03 -8.69
CA ASN A 112 -7.18 -53.32 -8.28
C ASN A 112 -8.05 -54.07 -7.25
N LEU A 113 -9.37 -54.12 -7.46
CA LEU A 113 -10.30 -55.01 -6.74
C LEU A 113 -11.24 -55.72 -7.71
#